data_AF-A0A9X5UEE7-F1
#
_entry.id   AF-A0A9X5UEE7-F1
#
_cell.length_a   1.000
_cell.length_b   1.000
_cell.length_c   1.000
_cell.angle_alpha   90.00
_cell.angle_beta   90.00
_cell.angle_gamma   90.00
#
_symmetry.space_group_name_H-M   'P 1'
#
loop_
_entity.id
_entity.type
_entity.pdbx_description
1 polymer ?
#
loop_
_entity_poly.entity_id
_entity_poly.type
_entity_poly.pdbx_seq_one_letter_code
_entity_poly.pdbx_strand_id
1 'polypeptide(L)'
;MTRLSEQLADLATRAKAAEEAADAAEKQAREELETRVDQARANAERHASELREKAAGAAREASDRWGEIQGRWKDHVSALRAEAQEKRAERDTNRAERRAENSEDDAVYAIDFAMAAVEEAEFAVLDATLARADAAAAQAS
;
A
#
# COMPACT_ATOMS: atom_id res chain seq x y z
N MET A 1 1.18 -14.17 18.13
CA MET A 1 1.08 -14.00 16.67
C MET A 1 -0.39 -13.79 16.34
N THR A 2 -0.72 -12.70 15.65
CA THR A 2 -2.05 -12.52 15.05
C THR A 2 -2.25 -13.58 13.97
N ARG A 3 -3.48 -14.04 13.79
CA ARG A 3 -3.79 -14.99 12.72
C ARG A 3 -3.74 -14.28 11.38
N LEU A 4 -3.35 -14.99 10.32
CA LEU A 4 -3.35 -14.43 8.96
C LEU A 4 -4.73 -13.90 8.55
N SER A 5 -5.80 -14.57 8.99
CA SER A 5 -7.19 -14.11 8.82
C SER A 5 -7.47 -12.76 9.50
N GLU A 6 -6.88 -12.50 10.68
CA GLU A 6 -7.04 -11.22 11.38
C GLU A 6 -6.28 -10.11 10.64
N GLN A 7 -5.15 -10.42 10.00
CA GLN A 7 -4.41 -9.45 9.17
C GLN A 7 -5.16 -9.10 7.88
N LEU A 8 -5.83 -10.07 7.24
CA LEU A 8 -6.70 -9.80 6.09
C LEU A 8 -7.93 -8.98 6.48
N ALA A 9 -8.51 -9.21 7.68
CA ALA A 9 -9.61 -8.39 8.18
C ALA A 9 -9.19 -6.93 8.46
N ASP A 10 -7.99 -6.71 9.00
CA ASP A 10 -7.42 -5.38 9.18
C ASP A 10 -7.18 -4.68 7.83
N LEU A 11 -6.69 -5.42 6.81
CA LEU A 11 -6.54 -4.91 5.44
C LEU A 11 -7.89 -4.44 4.86
N ALA A 12 -8.93 -5.27 4.95
CA ALA A 12 -10.27 -4.91 4.48
C ALA A 12 -10.82 -3.67 5.19
N THR A 13 -10.63 -3.57 6.51
CA THR A 13 -11.06 -2.42 7.32
C THR A 13 -10.35 -1.14 6.86
N ARG A 14 -9.04 -1.20 6.57
CA ARG A 14 -8.27 -0.04 6.10
C ARG A 14 -8.66 0.39 4.70
N ALA A 15 -8.89 -0.57 3.80
CA ALA A 15 -9.38 -0.28 2.45
C ALA A 15 -10.73 0.45 2.52
N LYS A 16 -11.65 -0.02 3.37
CA LYS A 16 -12.95 0.63 3.56
C LYS A 16 -12.83 2.05 4.13
N ALA A 17 -11.95 2.24 5.12
CA ALA A 17 -11.70 3.57 5.68
C ALA A 17 -11.09 4.54 4.67
N ALA A 18 -10.27 4.05 3.72
CA ALA A 18 -9.71 4.88 2.66
C ALA A 18 -10.78 5.32 1.64
N GLU A 19 -11.68 4.42 1.25
CA GLU A 19 -12.87 4.73 0.42
C GLU A 19 -13.72 5.82 1.08
N GLU A 20 -14.12 5.63 2.35
CA GLU A 20 -14.95 6.59 3.08
C GLU A 20 -14.27 7.96 3.25
N ALA A 21 -12.94 7.98 3.42
CA ALA A 21 -12.18 9.23 3.52
C ALA A 21 -12.14 9.99 2.20
N ALA A 22 -12.03 9.29 1.07
CA ALA A 22 -12.06 9.87 -0.27
C ALA A 22 -13.44 10.44 -0.61
N ASP A 23 -14.52 9.70 -0.35
CA ASP A 23 -15.90 10.16 -0.55
C ASP A 23 -16.21 11.42 0.27
N ALA A 24 -15.68 11.47 1.50
CA ALA A 24 -15.84 12.63 2.35
C ALA A 24 -15.04 13.83 1.85
N ALA A 25 -13.87 13.61 1.25
CA ALA A 25 -12.97 14.66 0.74
C ALA A 25 -13.59 15.49 -0.39
N GLU A 26 -14.43 14.89 -1.24
CA GLU A 26 -15.15 15.60 -2.32
C GLU A 26 -16.06 16.72 -1.82
N LYS A 27 -16.52 16.63 -0.57
CA LYS A 27 -17.51 17.55 0.02
C LYS A 27 -16.88 18.66 0.88
N GLN A 28 -15.56 18.71 0.97
CA GLN A 28 -14.85 19.56 1.93
C GLN A 28 -14.31 20.87 1.34
N ALA A 29 -14.11 21.85 2.22
CA ALA A 29 -13.38 23.06 1.90
C ALA A 29 -11.88 22.75 1.67
N ARG A 30 -11.24 23.55 0.82
CA ARG A 30 -9.84 23.36 0.38
C ARG A 30 -8.84 23.17 1.52
N GLU A 31 -8.95 23.94 2.60
CA GLU A 31 -8.02 23.87 3.75
C GLU A 31 -8.16 22.56 4.54
N GLU A 32 -9.39 22.05 4.65
CA GLU A 32 -9.64 20.74 5.27
C GLU A 32 -9.10 19.59 4.40
N LEU A 33 -9.23 19.72 3.07
CA LEU A 33 -8.69 18.77 2.11
C LEU A 33 -7.16 18.71 2.18
N GLU A 34 -6.48 19.87 2.25
CA GLU A 34 -5.02 19.94 2.42
C GLU A 34 -4.56 19.21 3.68
N THR A 35 -5.26 19.42 4.80
CA THR A 35 -4.96 18.76 6.08
C THR A 35 -5.09 17.24 5.98
N ARG A 36 -6.14 16.74 5.31
CA ARG A 36 -6.35 15.31 5.13
C ARG A 36 -5.30 14.67 4.23
N VAL A 37 -4.89 15.36 3.16
CA VAL A 37 -3.81 14.89 2.27
C VAL A 37 -2.51 14.74 3.05
N ASP A 38 -2.16 15.72 3.89
CA ASP A 38 -0.96 15.63 4.72
C ASP A 38 -1.02 14.48 5.73
N GLN A 39 -2.18 14.25 6.34
CA GLN A 39 -2.39 13.13 7.26
C GLN A 39 -2.33 11.77 6.55
N ALA A 40 -2.92 11.64 5.37
CA ALA A 40 -2.83 10.44 4.55
C ALA A 40 -1.38 10.13 4.17
N ARG A 41 -0.61 11.16 3.80
CA ARG A 41 0.83 11.03 3.52
C ARG A 41 1.62 10.55 4.73
N ALA A 42 1.41 11.16 5.90
CA ALA A 42 2.09 10.75 7.14
C ALA A 42 1.77 9.29 7.51
N ASN A 43 0.50 8.89 7.34
CA ASN A 43 0.07 7.51 7.55
C ASN A 43 0.76 6.54 6.58
N ALA A 44 0.85 6.88 5.30
CA ALA A 44 1.53 6.07 4.30
C ALA A 44 3.04 5.92 4.60
N GLU A 45 3.71 7.01 4.98
CA GLU A 45 5.14 6.99 5.36
C GLU A 45 5.41 6.14 6.60
N ARG A 46 4.53 6.19 7.60
CA ARG A 46 4.60 5.33 8.79
C ARG A 46 4.48 3.86 8.42
N HIS A 47 3.45 3.47 7.67
CA HIS A 47 3.25 2.06 7.28
C HIS A 47 4.37 1.54 6.38
N ALA A 48 4.89 2.36 5.46
CA ALA A 48 6.04 2.00 4.65
C ALA A 48 7.29 1.75 5.52
N SER A 49 7.43 2.48 6.62
CA SER A 49 8.56 2.31 7.56
C SER A 49 8.40 1.04 8.40
N GLU A 50 7.20 0.80 8.95
CA GLU A 50 6.88 -0.45 9.67
C GLU A 50 7.08 -1.69 8.78
N LEU A 51 6.69 -1.61 7.51
CA LEU A 51 6.90 -2.68 6.55
C LEU A 51 8.39 -2.96 6.32
N ARG A 52 9.21 -1.91 6.16
CA ARG A 52 10.68 -2.05 6.02
C ARG A 52 11.32 -2.66 7.27
N GLU A 53 10.86 -2.29 8.46
CA GLU A 53 11.37 -2.86 9.72
C GLU A 53 11.02 -4.35 9.84
N LYS A 54 9.76 -4.72 9.56
CA LYS A 54 9.33 -6.12 9.49
C LYS A 54 10.13 -6.88 8.43
N ALA A 55 10.40 -6.24 7.29
CA ALA A 55 11.18 -6.82 6.21
C ALA A 55 12.62 -7.13 6.61
N ALA A 56 13.29 -6.17 7.28
CA ALA A 56 14.66 -6.34 7.76
C ALA A 56 14.75 -7.42 8.86
N GLY A 57 13.68 -7.61 9.63
CA GLY A 57 13.55 -8.73 10.57
C GLY A 57 13.42 -10.08 9.87
N ALA A 58 12.51 -10.20 8.90
CA ALA A 58 12.21 -11.44 8.18
C ALA A 58 13.29 -11.85 7.17
N ALA A 59 14.01 -10.92 6.55
CA ALA A 59 15.10 -11.20 5.62
C ALA A 59 16.28 -11.96 6.27
N ARG A 60 16.40 -11.94 7.61
CA ARG A 60 17.35 -12.81 8.34
C ARG A 60 16.92 -14.28 8.38
N GLU A 61 15.65 -14.58 8.11
CA GLU A 61 15.07 -15.94 8.06
C GLU A 61 14.70 -16.38 6.62
N ALA A 62 15.01 -15.54 5.62
CA ALA A 62 15.08 -15.79 4.17
C ALA A 62 13.94 -16.60 3.49
N SER A 63 13.03 -15.87 2.85
CA SER A 63 12.29 -16.34 1.67
C SER A 63 12.62 -15.40 0.50
N ASP A 64 13.14 -15.93 -0.61
CA ASP A 64 13.48 -15.16 -1.82
C ASP A 64 12.29 -14.35 -2.36
N ARG A 65 11.07 -14.88 -2.14
CA ARG A 65 9.78 -14.25 -2.49
C ARG A 65 9.60 -12.88 -1.81
N TRP A 66 10.14 -12.72 -0.60
CA TRP A 66 10.05 -11.48 0.17
C TRP A 66 10.97 -10.37 -0.36
N GLY A 67 12.15 -10.75 -0.86
CA GLY A 67 13.08 -9.79 -1.47
C GLY A 67 12.49 -9.14 -2.72
N GLU A 68 11.75 -9.91 -3.51
CA GLU A 68 11.08 -9.45 -4.73
C GLU A 68 9.93 -8.48 -4.43
N ILE A 69 9.12 -8.78 -3.40
CA ILE A 69 8.05 -7.90 -2.89
C ILE A 69 8.65 -6.57 -2.39
N GLN A 70 9.75 -6.62 -1.64
CA GLN A 70 10.43 -5.41 -1.16
C GLN A 70 10.97 -4.55 -2.32
N GLY A 71 11.49 -5.17 -3.37
CA GLY A 71 11.94 -4.49 -4.58
C GLY A 71 10.80 -3.74 -5.27
N ARG A 72 9.71 -4.45 -5.59
CA ARG A 72 8.51 -3.86 -6.21
C ARG A 72 7.92 -2.72 -5.41
N TRP A 73 7.83 -2.86 -4.09
CA TRP A 73 7.34 -1.79 -3.21
C TRP A 73 8.28 -0.58 -3.19
N LYS A 74 9.60 -0.78 -3.13
CA LYS A 74 10.58 0.31 -3.16
C LYS A 74 10.49 1.10 -4.46
N ASP A 75 10.34 0.40 -5.59
CA ASP A 75 10.22 1.04 -6.90
C ASP A 75 8.92 1.83 -7.01
N HIS A 76 7.80 1.27 -6.53
CA HIS A 76 6.50 1.97 -6.50
C HIS A 76 6.51 3.22 -5.60
N VAL A 77 7.06 3.14 -4.38
CA VAL A 77 7.19 4.31 -3.49
C VAL A 77 8.14 5.37 -4.07
N SER A 78 9.16 4.94 -4.82
CA SER A 78 10.10 5.87 -5.45
C SER A 78 9.46 6.59 -6.64
N ALA A 79 8.64 5.90 -7.43
CA ALA A 79 7.84 6.49 -8.51
C ALA A 79 6.85 7.55 -7.97
N LEU A 80 6.05 7.20 -6.96
CA LEU A 80 5.12 8.15 -6.31
C LEU A 80 5.82 9.39 -5.74
N ARG A 81 7.04 9.22 -5.19
CA ARG A 81 7.85 10.35 -4.69
C ARG A 81 8.39 11.21 -5.82
N ALA A 82 8.80 10.61 -6.94
CA ALA A 82 9.29 11.33 -8.11
C ALA A 82 8.17 12.16 -8.75
N GLU A 83 6.99 11.57 -8.95
CA GLU A 83 5.79 12.27 -9.45
C GLU A 83 5.38 13.42 -8.53
N ALA A 84 5.38 13.22 -7.21
CA ALA A 84 5.08 14.28 -6.25
C ALA A 84 6.10 15.44 -6.28
N GLN A 85 7.38 15.15 -6.54
CA GLN A 85 8.45 16.16 -6.67
C GLN A 85 8.34 16.92 -8.01
N GLU A 86 8.12 16.20 -9.10
CA GLU A 86 7.92 16.76 -10.44
C GLU A 86 6.71 17.70 -10.43
N LYS A 87 5.57 17.24 -9.92
CA LYS A 87 4.39 18.09 -9.75
C LYS A 87 4.68 19.34 -8.90
N ARG A 88 5.52 19.28 -7.88
CA ARG A 88 5.89 20.48 -7.08
C ARG A 88 6.73 21.49 -7.87
N ALA A 89 7.70 21.01 -8.65
CA ALA A 89 8.54 21.84 -9.53
C ALA A 89 7.73 22.48 -10.65
N GLU A 90 6.65 21.84 -11.04
CA GLU A 90 5.84 22.27 -12.15
C GLU A 90 5.04 23.55 -11.88
N ARG A 91 4.80 24.11 -10.69
CA ARG A 91 3.85 25.23 -10.42
C ARG A 91 3.86 26.58 -11.22
N ASP A 92 4.41 26.71 -12.42
CA ASP A 92 4.28 27.87 -13.32
C ASP A 92 3.09 27.78 -14.31
N THR A 93 2.02 28.47 -13.93
CA THR A 93 1.00 29.24 -14.71
C THR A 93 0.31 28.73 -16.00
N ASN A 94 0.30 27.43 -16.31
CA ASN A 94 -0.68 26.84 -17.26
C ASN A 94 -1.15 25.42 -16.85
N ARG A 95 -1.08 25.12 -15.54
CA ARG A 95 -0.87 23.75 -15.04
C ARG A 95 -1.90 23.21 -14.06
N ALA A 96 -2.91 23.97 -13.66
CA ALA A 96 -3.85 23.49 -12.65
C ALA A 96 -4.66 22.28 -13.15
N GLU A 97 -5.20 22.35 -14.37
CA GLU A 97 -5.97 21.25 -14.98
C GLU A 97 -5.08 20.04 -15.30
N ARG A 98 -3.95 20.22 -16.00
CA ARG A 98 -3.01 19.11 -16.23
C ARG A 98 -2.46 18.50 -14.94
N ARG A 99 -2.31 19.29 -13.88
CA ARG A 99 -1.93 18.76 -12.56
C ARG A 99 -3.04 17.94 -11.94
N ALA A 100 -4.31 18.36 -12.10
CA ALA A 100 -5.45 17.59 -11.65
C ALA A 100 -5.50 16.25 -12.41
N GLU A 101 -5.46 16.28 -13.75
CA GLU A 101 -5.43 15.09 -14.61
C GLU A 101 -4.31 14.13 -14.21
N ASN A 102 -3.07 14.62 -14.14
CA ASN A 102 -1.96 13.77 -13.71
C ASN A 102 -2.16 13.23 -12.28
N SER A 103 -2.81 13.97 -11.38
CA SER A 103 -3.04 13.51 -9.99
C SER A 103 -4.17 12.49 -9.88
N GLU A 104 -5.15 12.57 -10.76
CA GLU A 104 -6.18 11.55 -10.92
C GLU A 104 -5.57 10.27 -11.51
N ASP A 105 -4.69 10.38 -12.51
CA ASP A 105 -3.95 9.25 -13.06
C ASP A 105 -3.06 8.56 -11.99
N ASP A 106 -2.27 9.31 -11.22
CA ASP A 106 -1.48 8.76 -10.10
C ASP A 106 -2.39 8.01 -9.09
N ALA A 107 -3.59 8.55 -8.81
CA ALA A 107 -4.53 7.93 -7.88
C ALA A 107 -5.07 6.60 -8.43
N VAL A 108 -5.39 6.53 -9.73
CA VAL A 108 -5.78 5.28 -10.41
C VAL A 108 -4.66 4.25 -10.33
N TYR A 109 -3.42 4.62 -10.66
CA TYR A 109 -2.27 3.73 -10.54
C TYR A 109 -2.03 3.23 -9.10
N ALA A 110 -2.23 4.09 -8.10
CA ALA A 110 -2.11 3.71 -6.70
C ALA A 110 -3.20 2.71 -6.27
N ILE A 111 -4.43 2.88 -6.77
CA ILE A 111 -5.55 1.94 -6.54
C ILE A 111 -5.26 0.60 -7.21
N ASP A 112 -4.83 0.58 -8.48
CA ASP A 112 -4.47 -0.65 -9.19
C ASP A 112 -3.35 -1.43 -8.48
N PHE A 113 -2.34 -0.71 -8.00
CA PHE A 113 -1.28 -1.30 -7.20
C PHE A 113 -1.80 -1.89 -5.88
N ALA A 114 -2.70 -1.18 -5.19
CA ALA A 114 -3.31 -1.68 -3.96
C ALA A 114 -4.15 -2.94 -4.22
N MET A 115 -4.91 -3.00 -5.32
CA MET A 115 -5.66 -4.21 -5.72
C MET A 115 -4.73 -5.39 -5.96
N ALA A 116 -3.65 -5.21 -6.72
CA ALA A 116 -2.65 -6.25 -6.94
C ALA A 116 -2.00 -6.73 -5.63
N ALA A 117 -1.74 -5.82 -4.69
CA ALA A 117 -1.20 -6.17 -3.38
C ALA A 117 -2.18 -6.97 -2.51
N VAL A 118 -3.50 -6.70 -2.62
CA VAL A 118 -4.55 -7.48 -1.95
C VAL A 118 -4.60 -8.91 -2.49
N GLU A 119 -4.55 -9.07 -3.82
CA GLU A 119 -4.55 -10.40 -4.47
C GLU A 119 -3.31 -11.23 -4.08
N GLU A 120 -2.13 -10.61 -4.03
CA GLU A 120 -0.90 -11.27 -3.57
C GLU A 120 -1.00 -11.69 -2.08
N ALA A 121 -1.60 -10.85 -1.24
CA ALA A 121 -1.81 -11.17 0.17
C ALA A 121 -2.74 -12.38 0.34
N GLU A 122 -3.81 -12.49 -0.46
CA GLU A 122 -4.68 -13.67 -0.49
C GLU A 122 -3.89 -14.92 -0.87
N PHE A 123 -3.14 -14.87 -1.98
CA PHE A 123 -2.32 -15.98 -2.45
C PHE A 123 -1.34 -16.46 -1.36
N ALA A 124 -0.60 -15.53 -0.74
CA ALA A 124 0.39 -15.86 0.29
C ALA A 124 -0.24 -16.53 1.53
N VAL A 125 -1.43 -16.10 1.93
CA VAL A 125 -2.16 -16.70 3.07
C VAL A 125 -2.63 -18.12 2.73
N LEU A 126 -3.12 -18.35 1.51
CA LEU A 126 -3.54 -19.68 1.06
C LEU A 126 -2.34 -20.63 0.95
N ASP A 127 -1.23 -20.18 0.36
CA ASP A 127 0.01 -20.98 0.24
C ASP A 127 0.56 -21.37 1.63
N ALA A 128 0.59 -20.42 2.57
CA ALA A 128 1.00 -20.70 3.94
C ALA A 128 0.06 -21.71 4.65
N THR A 129 -1.25 -21.63 4.39
CA THR A 129 -2.25 -22.55 4.95
C THR A 129 -2.06 -23.96 4.39
N LEU A 130 -1.84 -24.08 3.08
CA LEU A 130 -1.54 -25.35 2.41
C LEU A 130 -0.27 -25.99 2.98
N ALA A 131 0.83 -25.23 3.08
CA ALA A 131 2.10 -25.71 3.63
C ALA A 131 1.95 -26.24 5.07
N ARG A 132 1.07 -25.62 5.88
CA ARG A 132 0.76 -26.12 7.23
C ARG A 132 -0.04 -27.41 7.23
N ALA A 133 -0.96 -27.59 6.28
CA ALA A 133 -1.72 -28.83 6.13
C ALA A 133 -0.80 -29.98 5.69
N ASP A 134 0.09 -29.73 4.73
CA ASP A 134 1.07 -30.72 4.25
C ASP A 134 2.02 -31.16 5.38
N ALA A 135 2.52 -30.21 6.19
CA ALA A 135 3.35 -30.52 7.34
C ALA A 135 2.62 -31.39 8.38
N ALA A 136 1.34 -31.14 8.62
CA ALA A 136 0.53 -31.94 9.55
C ALA A 136 0.30 -33.36 9.02
N ALA A 137 0.04 -33.52 7.71
CA ALA A 137 -0.11 -34.82 7.08
C ALA A 137 1.18 -35.64 7.14
N ALA A 138 2.33 -35.01 6.88
CA ALA A 138 3.64 -35.66 6.96
C ALA A 138 4.00 -36.13 8.37
N GLN A 139 3.54 -35.44 9.42
CA GLN A 139 3.77 -35.83 10.82
C GLN A 139 2.84 -36.95 11.31
N ALA A 140 1.72 -37.18 10.62
CA ALA A 140 0.76 -38.24 10.93
C ALA A 140 1.06 -39.58 10.20
N SER A 141 2.11 -39.60 9.37
CA SER A 141 2.60 -40.73 8.57
C SER A 141 3.72 -41.46 9.29
#